data_AF-A0A7C6TQW8-F1
#
_entry.id   AF-A0A7C6TQW8-F1
#
_cell.length_a   1.000
_cell.length_b   1.000
_cell.length_c   1.000
_cell.angle_alpha   90.00
_cell.angle_beta   90.00
_cell.angle_gamma   90.00
#
_symmetry.space_group_name_H-M   'P 1'
#
loop_
_entity.id
_entity.type
_entity.pdbx_description
1 polymer ?
#
loop_
_entity_poly.entity_id
_entity_poly.type
_entity_poly.pdbx_seq_one_letter_code
_entity_poly.pdbx_strand_id
1 'polypeptide(L)'
;MLKFLKENSYGIFKMFLIQIGMTVFGLMLAMATVSSKSLLLAGGIFAILFYMYLLYSMVWEAGAKDKIRIEHRNAEPQPWKGFAMSLVANIPNILLAVLIVISFYNIPKFASGEITPTQLSSGVMAAESVSAIQNDSDTAADGEADTDKTPDPEVQSEANSRAYEEFIAGTPEWALNLYQISSAIFGFLNGMYTGIIVIISPDNPLIKLAAALPAVLVSGFGYLIGTTGKNIFPQLRAKKPEKTEKAWGNNLKD
;
A
#
# COMPACT_ATOMS: atom_id res chain seq x y z
N MET A 1 -12.87 8.63 -22.51
CA MET A 1 -12.02 7.83 -21.60
C MET A 1 -11.46 6.56 -22.24
N LEU A 2 -12.26 5.69 -22.86
CA LEU A 2 -11.77 4.43 -23.44
C LEU A 2 -10.63 4.60 -24.47
N LYS A 3 -10.69 5.65 -25.29
CA LYS A 3 -9.61 5.99 -26.25
C LYS A 3 -8.27 6.30 -25.54
N PHE A 4 -8.32 7.07 -24.44
CA PHE A 4 -7.16 7.39 -23.61
C PHE A 4 -6.60 6.14 -22.91
N LEU A 5 -7.47 5.28 -22.35
CA LEU A 5 -7.05 4.01 -21.75
C LEU A 5 -6.39 3.12 -22.80
N LYS A 6 -6.93 3.03 -24.01
CA LYS A 6 -6.36 2.18 -25.07
C LYS A 6 -4.99 2.69 -25.51
N GLU A 7 -4.84 4.00 -25.72
CA GLU A 7 -3.60 4.64 -26.17
C GLU A 7 -2.48 4.61 -25.13
N ASN A 8 -2.83 4.66 -23.84
CA ASN A 8 -1.87 4.66 -22.72
C ASN A 8 -1.86 3.33 -21.94
N SER A 9 -2.56 2.31 -22.44
CA SER A 9 -2.77 1.01 -21.78
C SER A 9 -1.46 0.35 -21.37
N TYR A 10 -0.45 0.37 -22.27
CA TYR A 10 0.87 -0.17 -21.98
C TYR A 10 1.54 0.53 -20.80
N GLY A 11 1.41 1.87 -20.71
CA GLY A 11 1.95 2.64 -19.59
C GLY A 11 1.23 2.32 -18.27
N ILE A 12 -0.10 2.32 -18.31
CA ILE A 12 -0.95 2.01 -17.15
C ILE A 12 -0.69 0.58 -16.65
N PHE A 13 -0.61 -0.40 -17.56
CA PHE A 13 -0.31 -1.79 -17.22
C PHE A 13 1.10 -1.95 -16.65
N LYS A 14 2.09 -1.23 -17.19
CA LYS A 14 3.46 -1.24 -16.65
C LYS A 14 3.51 -0.62 -15.24
N MET A 15 2.72 0.41 -14.93
CA MET A 15 2.57 0.90 -13.55
C MET A 15 1.98 -0.17 -12.62
N PHE A 16 0.94 -0.88 -13.08
CA PHE A 16 0.34 -1.96 -12.32
C PHE A 16 1.32 -3.13 -12.07
N LEU A 17 2.14 -3.49 -13.06
CA LEU A 17 3.21 -4.49 -12.89
C LEU A 17 4.28 -4.03 -11.90
N ILE A 18 4.67 -2.75 -11.94
CA ILE A 18 5.59 -2.18 -10.95
C ILE A 18 4.98 -2.28 -9.55
N GLN A 19 3.67 -2.00 -9.42
CA GLN A 19 2.97 -2.16 -8.16
C GLN A 19 3.07 -3.61 -7.68
N ILE A 20 2.67 -4.62 -8.47
CA ILE A 20 2.75 -6.04 -8.08
C ILE A 20 4.18 -6.44 -7.69
N GLY A 21 5.18 -6.05 -8.48
CA GLY A 21 6.59 -6.34 -8.18
C GLY A 21 7.01 -5.74 -6.84
N MET A 22 6.61 -4.50 -6.57
CA MET A 22 6.90 -3.79 -5.32
C MET A 22 6.08 -4.29 -4.14
N THR A 23 4.89 -4.83 -4.40
CA THR A 23 4.07 -5.51 -3.42
C THR A 23 4.78 -6.72 -2.85
N VAL A 24 5.24 -7.62 -3.72
CA VAL A 24 5.95 -8.85 -3.31
C VAL A 24 7.27 -8.48 -2.65
N PHE A 25 8.03 -7.54 -3.23
CA PHE A 25 9.29 -7.07 -2.67
C PHE A 25 9.11 -6.48 -1.26
N GLY A 26 8.13 -5.59 -1.09
CA GLY A 26 7.84 -4.95 0.19
C GLY A 26 7.37 -5.93 1.26
N LEU A 27 6.53 -6.89 0.88
CA LEU A 27 6.06 -7.94 1.79
C LEU A 27 7.20 -8.86 2.23
N MET A 28 8.05 -9.30 1.29
CA MET A 28 9.24 -10.09 1.62
C MET A 28 10.17 -9.34 2.56
N LEU A 29 10.39 -8.05 2.33
CA LEU A 29 11.22 -7.21 3.19
C LEU A 29 10.61 -7.03 4.58
N ALA A 30 9.29 -6.83 4.67
CA ALA A 30 8.58 -6.74 5.96
C ALA A 30 8.69 -8.04 6.76
N MET A 31 8.51 -9.20 6.11
CA MET A 31 8.66 -10.50 6.78
C MET A 31 10.09 -10.76 7.25
N ALA A 32 11.09 -10.37 6.44
CA ALA A 32 12.50 -10.50 6.81
C ALA A 32 12.91 -9.59 7.99
N THR A 33 12.15 -8.53 8.25
CA THR A 33 12.51 -7.50 9.24
C THR A 33 11.57 -7.45 10.45
N VAL A 34 10.56 -8.33 10.50
CA VAL A 34 9.52 -8.35 11.55
C VAL A 34 10.08 -8.50 12.96
N SER A 35 11.25 -9.12 13.11
CA SER A 35 11.91 -9.35 14.40
C SER A 35 12.32 -8.07 15.12
N SER A 36 12.47 -6.94 14.42
CA SER A 36 12.79 -5.66 15.06
C SER A 36 12.04 -4.49 14.42
N LYS A 37 11.37 -3.69 15.25
CA LYS A 37 10.61 -2.52 14.82
C LYS A 37 11.46 -1.55 14.00
N SER A 38 12.73 -1.36 14.36
CA SER A 38 13.65 -0.47 13.66
C SER A 38 14.00 -0.95 12.25
N LEU A 39 14.31 -2.25 12.05
CA LEU A 39 14.55 -2.77 10.69
C LEU A 39 13.26 -2.80 9.87
N LEU A 40 12.12 -3.10 10.49
CA LEU A 40 10.82 -3.07 9.80
C LEU A 40 10.52 -1.66 9.26
N LEU A 41 10.77 -0.63 10.07
CA LEU A 41 10.62 0.76 9.67
C LEU A 41 11.60 1.13 8.55
N ALA A 42 12.90 0.82 8.73
CA ALA A 42 13.93 1.12 7.74
C ALA A 42 13.66 0.42 6.40
N GLY A 43 13.23 -0.85 6.46
CA GLY A 43 12.82 -1.63 5.29
C GLY A 43 11.60 -1.04 4.60
N GLY A 44 10.59 -0.61 5.36
CA GLY A 44 9.41 0.08 4.82
C GLY A 44 9.77 1.38 4.10
N ILE A 45 10.60 2.22 4.72
CA ILE A 45 11.08 3.48 4.10
C ILE A 45 11.84 3.17 2.81
N PHE A 46 12.75 2.20 2.83
CA PHE A 46 13.51 1.79 1.65
C PHE A 46 12.58 1.30 0.52
N ALA A 47 11.62 0.43 0.82
CA ALA A 47 10.67 -0.09 -0.15
C ALA A 47 9.85 1.03 -0.82
N ILE A 48 9.39 2.02 -0.04
CA ILE A 48 8.63 3.17 -0.57
C ILE A 48 9.52 4.04 -1.47
N LEU A 49 10.73 4.37 -1.03
CA LEU A 49 11.66 5.15 -1.85
C LEU A 49 12.02 4.43 -3.15
N PHE A 50 12.24 3.11 -3.08
CA PHE A 50 12.52 2.30 -4.24
C PHE A 50 11.32 2.23 -5.20
N TYR A 51 10.10 2.10 -4.66
CA TYR A 51 8.87 2.19 -5.45
C TYR A 51 8.74 3.55 -6.15
N MET A 52 8.93 4.65 -5.41
CA MET A 52 8.88 6.01 -5.98
C MET A 52 9.93 6.19 -7.08
N TYR A 53 11.12 5.63 -6.93
CA TYR A 53 12.17 5.66 -7.96
C TYR A 53 11.79 4.90 -9.25
N LEU A 54 11.25 3.68 -9.13
CA LEU A 54 10.83 2.89 -10.29
C LEU A 54 9.67 3.55 -11.03
N LEU A 55 8.69 4.06 -10.27
CA LEU A 55 7.53 4.74 -10.80
C LEU A 55 7.93 6.08 -11.46
N TYR A 56 8.81 6.87 -10.82
CA TYR A 56 9.40 8.06 -11.44
C TYR A 56 10.08 7.72 -12.77
N SER A 57 10.97 6.73 -12.79
CA SER A 57 11.77 6.39 -13.98
C SER A 57 10.89 5.97 -15.15
N MET A 58 9.87 5.15 -14.88
CA MET A 58 8.91 4.71 -15.89
C MET A 58 8.10 5.86 -16.47
N VAL A 59 7.61 6.77 -15.62
CA VAL A 59 6.76 7.88 -16.05
C VAL A 59 7.57 8.98 -16.73
N TRP A 60 8.80 9.20 -16.27
CA TRP A 60 9.75 10.08 -16.92
C TRP A 60 10.03 9.62 -18.36
N GLU A 61 10.26 8.32 -18.59
CA GLU A 61 10.43 7.77 -19.94
C GLU A 61 9.20 7.99 -20.82
N ALA A 62 7.99 7.90 -20.25
CA ALA A 62 6.76 8.23 -20.97
C ALA A 62 6.71 9.71 -21.36
N GLY A 63 7.04 10.61 -20.44
CA GLY A 63 7.12 12.06 -20.70
C GLY A 63 8.19 12.42 -21.72
N ALA A 64 9.37 11.79 -21.66
CA ALA A 64 10.46 12.02 -22.61
C ALA A 64 10.11 11.53 -24.03
N LYS A 65 9.38 10.42 -24.16
CA LYS A 65 8.85 9.95 -25.45
C LYS A 65 7.80 10.91 -26.02
N ASP A 66 6.93 11.44 -25.17
CA ASP A 66 5.92 12.42 -25.60
C ASP A 66 6.55 13.77 -25.95
N LYS A 67 7.65 14.20 -25.31
CA LYS A 67 8.45 15.37 -25.73
C LYS A 67 8.87 15.28 -27.20
N ILE A 68 9.45 14.15 -27.59
CA ILE A 68 9.90 13.92 -28.99
C ILE A 68 8.71 14.01 -29.95
N ARG A 69 7.54 13.50 -29.57
CA ARG A 69 6.30 13.60 -30.38
C ARG A 69 5.78 15.03 -30.48
N ILE A 70 5.86 15.81 -29.42
CA ILE A 70 5.45 17.22 -29.42
C ILE A 70 6.37 18.03 -30.34
N GLU A 71 7.68 17.87 -30.19
CA GLU A 71 8.69 18.61 -30.97
C GLU A 71 8.73 18.22 -32.45
N HIS A 72 8.49 16.95 -32.80
CA HIS A 72 8.64 16.46 -34.19
C HIS A 72 7.31 16.22 -34.91
N ARG A 73 6.16 16.18 -34.21
CA ARG A 73 4.85 15.81 -34.78
C ARG A 73 3.73 16.82 -34.52
N ASN A 74 4.05 18.05 -34.10
CA ASN A 74 3.06 19.11 -33.81
C ASN A 74 1.92 18.62 -32.88
N ALA A 75 2.25 17.76 -31.92
CA ALA A 75 1.29 17.28 -30.94
C ALA A 75 1.15 18.29 -29.78
N GLU A 76 -0.06 18.48 -29.27
CA GLU A 76 -0.28 19.41 -28.15
C GLU A 76 0.34 18.88 -26.83
N PRO A 77 0.98 19.75 -26.03
CA PRO A 77 1.51 19.37 -24.74
C PRO A 77 0.37 19.07 -23.75
N GLN A 78 0.40 17.88 -23.16
CA GLN A 78 -0.62 17.45 -22.19
C GLN A 78 0.04 17.09 -20.84
N PRO A 79 0.32 18.09 -19.99
CA PRO A 79 1.03 17.90 -18.71
C PRO A 79 0.26 17.04 -17.70
N TRP A 80 -1.06 16.98 -17.82
CA TRP A 80 -1.95 16.22 -16.94
C TRP A 80 -1.91 14.70 -17.15
N LYS A 81 -1.31 14.21 -18.26
CA LYS A 81 -1.30 12.78 -18.61
C LYS A 81 -0.67 11.91 -17.51
N GLY A 82 0.43 12.36 -16.90
CA GLY A 82 1.08 11.63 -15.81
C GLY A 82 0.17 11.41 -14.60
N PHE A 83 -0.56 12.45 -14.21
CA PHE A 83 -1.56 12.38 -13.14
C PHE A 83 -2.71 11.43 -13.50
N ALA A 84 -3.26 11.56 -14.71
CA ALA A 84 -4.35 10.71 -15.16
C ALA A 84 -3.96 9.24 -15.31
N MET A 85 -2.76 8.93 -15.82
CA MET A 85 -2.26 7.56 -15.87
C MET A 85 -2.17 6.95 -14.47
N SER A 86 -1.65 7.71 -13.50
CA SER A 86 -1.51 7.23 -12.13
C SER A 86 -2.85 7.06 -11.42
N LEU A 87 -3.80 8.00 -11.62
CA LEU A 87 -5.15 7.86 -11.09
C LEU A 87 -5.83 6.60 -11.64
N VAL A 88 -5.75 6.36 -12.96
CA VAL A 88 -6.33 5.18 -13.59
C VAL A 88 -5.66 3.89 -13.11
N ALA A 89 -4.34 3.88 -12.99
CA ALA A 89 -3.60 2.73 -12.46
C ALA A 89 -3.97 2.40 -11.00
N ASN A 90 -4.29 3.43 -10.20
CA ASN A 90 -4.67 3.29 -8.80
C ASN A 90 -6.18 3.09 -8.56
N ILE A 91 -7.03 3.04 -9.61
CA ILE A 91 -8.47 2.78 -9.45
C ILE A 91 -8.75 1.56 -8.57
N PRO A 92 -8.08 0.40 -8.74
CA PRO A 92 -8.32 -0.75 -7.88
C PRO A 92 -8.03 -0.45 -6.40
N ASN A 93 -6.95 0.28 -6.12
CA ASN A 93 -6.57 0.65 -4.75
C ASN A 93 -7.58 1.64 -4.14
N ILE A 94 -8.01 2.64 -4.92
CA ILE A 94 -8.99 3.65 -4.49
C ILE A 94 -10.34 3.00 -4.20
N LEU A 95 -10.80 2.10 -5.08
CA LEU A 95 -12.06 1.37 -4.91
C LEU A 95 -12.03 0.54 -3.63
N LEU A 96 -10.95 -0.23 -3.40
CA LEU A 96 -10.76 -0.99 -2.16
C LEU A 96 -10.72 -0.09 -0.93
N ALA A 97 -10.01 1.04 -0.98
CA ALA A 97 -9.95 1.98 0.13
C ALA A 97 -11.34 2.56 0.48
N VAL A 98 -12.15 2.90 -0.53
CA VAL A 98 -13.53 3.36 -0.32
C VAL A 98 -14.40 2.26 0.30
N LEU A 99 -14.31 1.03 -0.20
CA LEU A 99 -15.05 -0.11 0.38
C LEU A 99 -14.68 -0.33 1.85
N ILE A 100 -13.39 -0.22 2.20
CA ILE A 100 -12.93 -0.35 3.58
C ILE A 100 -13.50 0.76 4.47
N VAL A 101 -13.48 2.01 4.01
CA VAL A 101 -14.01 3.14 4.77
C VAL A 101 -15.51 3.00 5.00
N ILE A 102 -16.28 2.66 3.96
CA ILE A 102 -17.73 2.43 4.07
C ILE A 102 -18.00 1.31 5.08
N SER A 103 -17.30 0.19 4.96
CA SER A 103 -17.48 -0.96 5.85
C SER A 103 -17.12 -0.62 7.30
N PHE A 104 -16.01 0.12 7.51
CA PHE A 104 -15.55 0.53 8.83
C PHE A 104 -16.61 1.35 9.59
N TYR A 105 -17.21 2.35 8.92
CA TYR A 105 -18.25 3.17 9.55
C TYR A 105 -19.59 2.44 9.76
N ASN A 106 -19.81 1.32 9.09
CA ASN A 106 -20.98 0.47 9.29
C ASN A 106 -20.79 -0.60 10.38
N ILE A 107 -19.61 -0.65 11.01
CA ILE A 107 -19.31 -1.52 12.16
C ILE A 107 -19.36 -0.63 13.42
N PRO A 108 -20.42 -0.68 14.24
CA PRO A 108 -20.64 0.27 15.33
C PRO A 108 -19.47 0.32 16.34
N LYS A 109 -18.94 -0.85 16.72
CA LYS A 109 -17.83 -0.98 17.67
C LYS A 109 -16.48 -0.48 17.11
N PHE A 110 -16.32 -0.41 15.78
CA PHE A 110 -15.16 0.24 15.14
C PHE A 110 -15.34 1.75 15.07
N ALA A 111 -16.54 2.20 14.71
CA ALA A 111 -16.86 3.62 14.62
C ALA A 111 -16.82 4.31 15.99
N SER A 112 -17.17 3.61 17.07
CA SER A 112 -17.07 4.08 18.46
C SER A 112 -15.63 4.06 19.00
N GLY A 113 -14.72 3.33 18.35
CA GLY A 113 -13.36 3.12 18.83
C GLY A 113 -13.25 2.15 20.02
N GLU A 114 -14.34 1.44 20.35
CA GLU A 114 -14.40 0.45 21.44
C GLU A 114 -13.54 -0.77 21.12
N ILE A 115 -13.49 -1.17 19.84
CA ILE A 115 -12.66 -2.27 19.35
C ILE A 115 -11.88 -1.79 18.14
N THR A 116 -10.57 -2.04 18.12
CA THR A 116 -9.76 -1.75 16.94
C THR A 116 -9.73 -2.94 15.97
N PRO A 117 -9.61 -2.69 14.65
CA PRO A 117 -9.43 -3.78 13.68
C PRO A 117 -8.22 -4.67 13.98
N THR A 118 -7.15 -4.10 14.56
CA THR A 118 -5.98 -4.87 15.00
C THR A 118 -6.33 -5.81 16.15
N GLN A 119 -7.12 -5.37 17.12
CA GLN A 119 -7.64 -6.21 18.21
C GLN A 119 -8.53 -7.35 17.70
N LEU A 120 -9.41 -7.06 16.73
CA LEU A 120 -10.21 -8.10 16.09
C LEU A 120 -9.32 -9.13 15.36
N SER A 121 -8.28 -8.67 14.68
CA SER A 121 -7.36 -9.57 13.95
C SER A 121 -6.45 -10.37 14.88
N SER A 122 -6.11 -9.85 16.05
CA SER A 122 -5.27 -10.56 17.04
C SER A 122 -6.08 -11.44 17.99
N GLY A 123 -7.42 -11.33 17.98
CA GLY A 123 -8.31 -12.06 18.87
C GLY A 123 -8.34 -11.51 20.31
N VAL A 124 -7.75 -10.34 20.56
CA VAL A 124 -7.67 -9.71 21.88
C VAL A 124 -8.77 -8.67 22.00
N MET A 125 -9.95 -9.08 22.47
CA MET A 125 -11.16 -8.25 22.47
C MET A 125 -11.62 -7.85 23.87
N ALA A 126 -11.12 -8.53 24.91
CA ALA A 126 -11.66 -8.44 26.26
C ALA A 126 -10.53 -8.19 27.28
N ALA A 127 -9.98 -6.97 27.31
CA ALA A 127 -9.02 -6.60 28.36
C ALA A 127 -9.73 -6.29 29.70
N GLU A 128 -10.97 -5.81 29.65
CA GLU A 128 -11.71 -5.29 30.80
C GLU A 128 -12.60 -6.34 31.50
N SER A 129 -13.03 -7.39 30.79
CA SER A 129 -13.80 -8.50 31.38
C SER A 129 -12.91 -9.51 32.12
N VAL A 130 -11.63 -9.60 31.75
CA VAL A 130 -10.68 -10.55 32.36
C VAL A 130 -10.39 -10.16 33.81
N SER A 131 -10.27 -8.86 34.12
CA SER A 131 -10.13 -8.38 35.49
C SER A 131 -11.41 -8.55 36.33
N ALA A 132 -12.59 -8.50 35.71
CA ALA A 132 -13.87 -8.73 36.40
C ALA A 132 -14.11 -10.21 36.73
N ILE A 133 -13.74 -11.12 35.81
CA ILE A 133 -13.90 -12.58 36.00
C ILE A 133 -12.93 -13.11 37.07
N GLN A 134 -11.72 -12.56 37.14
CA GLN A 134 -10.72 -12.96 38.14
C GLN A 134 -11.12 -12.57 39.58
N ASN A 135 -11.82 -11.44 39.74
CA ASN A 135 -12.33 -11.00 41.04
C ASN A 135 -13.46 -11.90 41.58
N ASP A 136 -14.30 -12.46 40.71
CA ASP A 136 -15.36 -13.39 41.12
C ASP A 136 -14.80 -14.77 41.52
N SER A 137 -13.68 -15.21 40.93
CA SER A 137 -13.01 -16.45 41.34
C SER A 137 -12.20 -16.32 42.64
N ASP A 138 -11.71 -15.11 42.95
CA ASP A 138 -10.90 -14.86 44.15
C ASP A 138 -11.72 -14.55 45.41
N THR A 139 -13.04 -14.32 45.29
CA THR A 139 -13.92 -14.09 46.46
C THR A 139 -14.23 -15.38 47.25
N ALA A 140 -13.65 -16.53 46.85
CA ALA A 140 -13.80 -17.81 47.54
C ALA A 140 -12.52 -18.33 48.24
N ALA A 141 -11.40 -17.60 48.20
CA ALA A 141 -10.17 -18.01 48.86
C ALA A 141 -9.58 -16.87 49.70
N ASP A 142 -9.49 -17.12 51.01
CA ASP A 142 -8.91 -16.22 52.00
C ASP A 142 -7.49 -15.76 51.60
N GLY A 143 -7.30 -14.44 51.58
CA GLY A 143 -6.06 -13.75 51.95
C GLY A 143 -4.79 -14.00 51.14
N GLU A 144 -4.55 -13.18 50.10
CA GLU A 144 -3.32 -12.39 49.91
C GLU A 144 -3.45 -11.60 48.60
N ALA A 145 -3.31 -10.27 48.67
CA ALA A 145 -3.34 -9.40 47.49
C ALA A 145 -2.01 -9.53 46.74
N ASP A 146 -1.90 -10.55 45.90
CA ASP A 146 -0.78 -10.77 44.99
C ASP A 146 -1.11 -10.16 43.62
N THR A 147 -0.65 -8.93 43.39
CA THR A 147 -0.92 -8.12 42.19
C THR A 147 -0.07 -8.51 40.96
N ASP A 148 0.37 -9.76 40.84
CA ASP A 148 1.22 -10.23 39.73
C ASP A 148 0.79 -11.62 39.20
N LYS A 149 -0.52 -11.87 39.08
CA LYS A 149 -1.04 -13.02 38.34
C LYS A 149 -1.48 -12.61 36.94
N THR A 150 -0.64 -12.93 35.95
CA THR A 150 -1.07 -13.03 34.55
C THR A 150 -2.35 -13.86 34.50
N PRO A 151 -3.43 -13.39 33.85
CA PRO A 151 -4.70 -14.12 33.81
C PRO A 151 -4.51 -15.54 33.31
N ASP A 152 -5.26 -16.48 33.86
CA ASP A 152 -5.28 -17.85 33.38
C ASP A 152 -5.61 -17.84 31.86
N PRO A 153 -4.74 -18.43 31.01
CA PRO A 153 -4.94 -18.43 29.56
C PRO A 153 -6.27 -19.05 29.14
N GLU A 154 -6.82 -19.97 29.92
CA GLU A 154 -8.13 -20.58 29.65
C GLU A 154 -9.27 -19.57 29.87
N VAL A 155 -9.22 -18.83 30.98
CA VAL A 155 -10.19 -17.79 31.34
C VAL A 155 -10.15 -16.61 30.35
N GLN A 156 -8.94 -16.21 29.94
CA GLN A 156 -8.76 -15.15 28.94
C GLN A 156 -9.28 -15.57 27.56
N SER A 157 -9.06 -16.82 27.16
CA SER A 157 -9.59 -17.38 25.91
C SER A 157 -11.12 -17.37 25.89
N GLU A 158 -11.75 -17.81 26.97
CA GLU A 158 -13.22 -17.83 27.09
C GLU A 158 -13.81 -16.41 27.07
N ALA A 159 -13.19 -15.47 27.78
CA ALA A 159 -13.60 -14.07 27.77
C ALA A 159 -13.51 -13.44 26.37
N ASN A 160 -12.42 -13.70 25.63
CA ASN A 160 -12.27 -13.24 24.25
C ASN A 160 -13.31 -13.87 23.31
N SER A 161 -13.63 -15.16 23.48
CA SER A 161 -14.67 -15.83 22.69
C SER A 161 -16.05 -15.21 22.91
N ARG A 162 -16.43 -14.94 24.16
CA ARG A 162 -17.71 -14.30 24.50
C ARG A 162 -17.78 -12.87 23.94
N ALA A 163 -16.72 -12.09 24.10
CA ALA A 163 -16.64 -10.73 23.56
C ALA A 163 -16.73 -10.73 22.01
N TYR A 164 -16.15 -11.73 21.36
CA TYR A 164 -16.28 -11.92 19.91
C TYR A 164 -17.72 -12.23 19.50
N GLU A 165 -18.40 -13.16 20.17
CA GLU A 165 -19.81 -13.48 19.89
C GLU A 165 -20.72 -12.27 20.05
N GLU A 166 -20.53 -11.48 21.10
CA GLU A 166 -21.27 -10.23 21.34
C GLU A 166 -20.98 -9.19 20.25
N PHE A 167 -19.72 -9.07 19.82
CA PHE A 167 -19.35 -8.21 18.69
C PHE A 167 -20.05 -8.62 17.40
N ILE A 168 -20.08 -9.92 17.07
CA ILE A 168 -20.74 -10.42 15.86
C ILE A 168 -22.25 -10.17 15.94
N ALA A 169 -22.89 -10.41 17.09
CA ALA A 169 -24.32 -10.19 17.27
C ALA A 169 -24.74 -8.72 17.06
N GLY A 170 -23.86 -7.76 17.40
CA GLY A 170 -24.09 -6.33 17.23
C GLY A 170 -23.64 -5.74 15.88
N THR A 171 -23.04 -6.55 15.00
CA THR A 171 -22.40 -6.05 13.76
C THR A 171 -23.06 -6.62 12.51
N PRO A 172 -23.38 -5.79 11.49
CA PRO A 172 -23.85 -6.31 10.21
C PRO A 172 -22.81 -7.21 9.55
N GLU A 173 -23.14 -8.49 9.31
CA GLU A 173 -22.22 -9.47 8.73
C GLU A 173 -21.60 -9.04 7.39
N TRP A 174 -22.40 -8.39 6.53
CA TRP A 174 -21.93 -7.90 5.24
C TRP A 174 -20.81 -6.85 5.39
N ALA A 175 -20.91 -5.98 6.40
CA ALA A 175 -19.92 -4.93 6.64
C ALA A 175 -18.63 -5.53 7.17
N LEU A 176 -18.73 -6.51 8.07
CA LEU A 176 -17.56 -7.22 8.60
C LEU A 176 -16.83 -8.00 7.50
N ASN A 177 -17.55 -8.78 6.70
CA ASN A 177 -16.99 -9.56 5.60
C ASN A 177 -16.35 -8.66 4.54
N LEU A 178 -17.03 -7.58 4.16
CA LEU A 178 -16.52 -6.61 3.19
C LEU A 178 -15.26 -5.90 3.71
N TYR A 179 -15.24 -5.53 5.00
CA TYR A 179 -14.06 -4.93 5.64
C TYR A 179 -12.86 -5.88 5.63
N GLN A 180 -13.05 -7.14 6.05
CA GLN A 180 -11.98 -8.12 6.15
C GLN A 180 -11.39 -8.46 4.78
N ILE A 181 -12.24 -8.80 3.80
CA ILE A 181 -11.79 -9.17 2.46
C ILE A 181 -11.13 -7.97 1.76
N SER A 182 -11.75 -6.80 1.81
CA SER A 182 -11.19 -5.60 1.17
C SER A 182 -9.88 -5.18 1.83
N SER A 183 -9.78 -5.26 3.16
CA SER A 183 -8.54 -4.94 3.88
C SER A 183 -7.43 -5.96 3.61
N ALA A 184 -7.75 -7.24 3.47
CA ALA A 184 -6.78 -8.26 3.11
C ALA A 184 -6.23 -8.04 1.69
N ILE A 185 -7.11 -7.80 0.71
CA ILE A 185 -6.70 -7.51 -0.67
C ILE A 185 -5.93 -6.19 -0.74
N PHE A 186 -6.38 -5.15 -0.04
CA PHE A 186 -5.69 -3.87 0.01
C PHE A 186 -4.30 -4.00 0.65
N GLY A 187 -4.21 -4.69 1.79
CA GLY A 187 -2.96 -4.94 2.50
C GLY A 187 -1.98 -5.75 1.64
N PHE A 188 -2.50 -6.76 0.92
CA PHE A 188 -1.74 -7.46 -0.10
C PHE A 188 -1.25 -6.46 -1.15
N LEU A 189 -2.11 -5.80 -1.93
CA LEU A 189 -1.70 -4.92 -3.04
C LEU A 189 -0.81 -3.74 -2.64
N ASN A 190 -0.86 -3.33 -1.37
CA ASN A 190 -0.07 -2.24 -0.80
C ASN A 190 1.07 -2.75 0.10
N GLY A 191 1.56 -3.97 -0.15
CA GLY A 191 2.64 -4.61 0.63
C GLY A 191 3.86 -3.73 0.90
N MET A 192 4.20 -2.82 -0.01
CA MET A 192 5.30 -1.84 0.15
C MET A 192 5.09 -0.82 1.28
N TYR A 193 3.83 -0.56 1.67
CA TYR A 193 3.50 0.36 2.76
C TYR A 193 3.35 -0.36 4.12
N THR A 194 3.35 -1.70 4.15
CA THR A 194 3.09 -2.51 5.36
C THR A 194 3.96 -2.09 6.54
N GLY A 195 5.28 -1.98 6.34
CA GLY A 195 6.21 -1.65 7.42
C GLY A 195 5.94 -0.28 8.07
N ILE A 196 5.45 0.70 7.29
CA ILE A 196 5.09 2.02 7.80
C ILE A 196 3.70 2.03 8.42
N ILE A 197 2.71 1.42 7.75
CA ILE A 197 1.31 1.41 8.21
C ILE A 197 1.20 0.73 9.58
N VAL A 198 1.88 -0.41 9.76
CA VAL A 198 1.86 -1.18 11.02
C VAL A 198 2.43 -0.36 12.18
N ILE A 199 3.42 0.51 11.94
CA ILE A 199 4.10 1.27 13.00
C ILE A 199 3.38 2.59 13.31
N ILE A 200 2.92 3.31 12.29
CA ILE A 200 2.41 4.67 12.47
C ILE A 200 0.94 4.67 12.88
N SER A 201 0.09 3.90 12.20
CA SER A 201 -1.36 3.93 12.44
C SER A 201 -2.04 2.76 11.74
N PRO A 202 -2.06 1.58 12.39
CA PRO A 202 -2.62 0.36 11.80
C PRO A 202 -4.14 0.40 11.64
N ASP A 203 -4.82 1.15 12.52
CA ASP A 203 -6.28 1.13 12.64
C ASP A 203 -7.00 2.28 11.92
N ASN A 204 -6.27 3.25 11.34
CA ASN A 204 -6.90 4.39 10.67
C ASN A 204 -7.26 4.05 9.21
N PRO A 205 -8.57 3.92 8.88
CA PRO A 205 -9.00 3.56 7.53
C PRO A 205 -8.71 4.66 6.49
N LEU A 206 -8.56 5.92 6.90
CA LEU A 206 -8.29 7.04 6.00
C LEU A 206 -6.87 7.03 5.44
N ILE A 207 -5.91 6.42 6.14
CA ILE A 207 -4.54 6.28 5.65
C ILE A 207 -4.49 5.39 4.41
N LYS A 208 -5.42 4.45 4.28
CA LYS A 208 -5.57 3.60 3.09
C LYS A 208 -5.97 4.42 1.85
N LEU A 209 -6.71 5.52 2.01
CA LEU A 209 -6.97 6.47 0.91
C LEU A 209 -5.71 7.28 0.55
N ALA A 210 -4.93 7.68 1.56
CA ALA A 210 -3.70 8.44 1.35
C ALA A 210 -2.59 7.62 0.63
N ALA A 211 -2.67 6.29 0.64
CA ALA A 211 -1.68 5.41 -0.01
C ALA A 211 -1.50 5.66 -1.52
N ALA A 212 -2.53 6.17 -2.21
CA ALA A 212 -2.43 6.50 -3.63
C ALA A 212 -1.69 7.83 -3.90
N LEU A 213 -1.62 8.73 -2.91
CA LEU A 213 -1.08 10.08 -3.11
C LEU A 213 0.39 10.10 -3.54
N PRO A 214 1.33 9.34 -2.92
CA PRO A 214 2.72 9.33 -3.35
C PRO A 214 2.87 8.91 -4.82
N ALA A 215 2.11 7.91 -5.25
CA ALA A 215 2.14 7.42 -6.63
C ALA A 215 1.61 8.48 -7.62
N VAL A 216 0.54 9.18 -7.26
CA VAL A 216 -0.05 10.24 -8.10
C VAL A 216 0.90 11.43 -8.21
N LEU A 217 1.47 11.89 -7.10
CA LEU A 217 2.41 13.01 -7.07
C LEU A 217 3.68 12.72 -7.87
N VAL A 218 4.30 11.55 -7.65
CA VAL A 218 5.54 11.19 -8.36
C VAL A 218 5.28 10.98 -9.86
N SER A 219 4.15 10.40 -10.24
CA SER A 219 3.81 10.24 -11.65
C SER A 219 3.60 11.60 -12.33
N GLY A 220 2.84 12.48 -11.69
CA GLY A 220 2.63 13.83 -12.22
C GLY A 220 3.95 14.59 -12.41
N PHE A 221 4.78 14.61 -11.37
CA PHE A 221 6.06 15.31 -11.40
C PHE A 221 7.07 14.67 -12.34
N GLY A 222 7.19 13.35 -12.33
CA GLY A 222 8.07 12.59 -13.22
C GLY A 222 7.71 12.78 -14.69
N TYR A 223 6.41 12.83 -15.01
CA TYR A 223 5.94 13.10 -16.37
C TYR A 223 6.32 14.52 -16.81
N LEU A 224 6.04 15.51 -15.97
CA LEU A 224 6.40 16.92 -16.23
C LEU A 224 7.89 17.07 -16.51
N ILE A 225 8.75 16.52 -15.64
CA ILE A 225 10.19 16.57 -15.84
C ILE A 225 10.60 15.83 -17.12
N GLY A 226 10.01 14.68 -17.40
CA GLY A 226 10.20 13.94 -18.66
C GLY A 226 9.91 14.79 -19.89
N THR A 227 8.80 15.55 -19.88
CA THR A 227 8.45 16.44 -20.99
C THR A 227 9.40 17.63 -21.17
N THR A 228 10.10 18.06 -20.11
CA THR A 228 11.15 19.08 -20.22
C THR A 228 12.49 18.51 -20.70
N GLY A 229 12.70 17.19 -20.58
CA GLY A 229 13.95 16.51 -20.91
C GLY A 229 15.06 16.70 -19.86
N LYS A 230 14.75 17.28 -18.70
CA LYS A 230 15.65 17.30 -17.54
C LYS A 230 15.63 15.93 -16.86
N ASN A 231 16.75 15.50 -16.28
CA ASN A 231 16.86 14.24 -15.56
C ASN A 231 17.31 14.50 -14.13
N ILE A 232 16.55 14.02 -13.15
CA ILE A 232 16.99 14.02 -11.74
C ILE A 232 18.09 12.98 -11.54
N PHE A 233 17.96 11.81 -12.19
CA PHE A 233 18.97 10.76 -12.19
C PHE A 233 19.44 10.57 -13.63
N PRO A 234 20.66 11.03 -13.99
CA PRO A 234 21.21 10.75 -15.30
C PRO A 234 21.38 9.23 -15.42
N GLN A 235 20.48 8.57 -16.14
CA GLN A 235 20.66 7.17 -16.49
C GLN A 235 22.01 7.06 -17.21
N LEU A 236 22.89 6.17 -16.74
CA LEU A 236 24.09 5.76 -17.46
C LEU A 236 23.64 5.09 -18.76
N ARG A 237 23.31 5.91 -19.77
CA ARG A 237 23.04 5.42 -21.12
C ARG A 237 24.34 4.81 -21.58
N ALA A 238 24.40 3.48 -21.64
CA ALA A 238 25.35 2.81 -22.51
C ALA A 238 25.18 3.48 -23.88
N LYS A 239 26.23 4.17 -24.34
CA LYS A 239 26.30 4.70 -25.70
C LYS A 239 25.88 3.56 -26.60
N LYS A 240 24.81 3.73 -27.39
CA LYS A 240 24.56 2.81 -28.50
C LYS A 240 25.88 2.71 -29.27
N PRO A 241 26.41 1.51 -29.55
CA PRO A 241 27.56 1.41 -30.43
C PRO A 241 27.20 2.12 -31.73
N GLU A 242 27.98 3.14 -32.05
CA GLU A 242 27.92 3.88 -33.29
C GLU A 242 28.00 2.84 -34.40
N LYS A 243 26.88 2.58 -35.08
CA LYS A 243 26.82 1.64 -36.21
C LYS A 243 27.90 2.06 -37.20
N THR A 244 28.91 1.22 -37.35
CA THR A 244 29.49 0.60 -38.57
C THR A 244 29.00 1.02 -39.97
N GLU A 245 28.38 2.19 -40.17
CA GLU A 245 27.99 2.71 -41.49
C GLU A 245 29.20 3.24 -42.27
N LYS A 246 30.29 3.60 -41.59
CA LYS A 246 31.55 3.98 -42.26
C LYS A 246 32.38 2.80 -42.76
N ALA A 247 32.07 1.56 -42.36
CA ALA A 247 32.86 0.38 -42.75
C ALA A 247 32.42 -0.22 -44.10
N TRP A 248 31.21 0.07 -44.58
CA TRP A 248 30.68 -0.49 -45.83
C TRP A 248 30.72 0.48 -47.02
N GLY A 249 30.88 1.79 -46.77
CA GLY A 249 30.93 2.81 -47.83
C GLY A 249 32.27 2.92 -48.58
N ASN A 250 33.35 2.32 -48.04
CA ASN A 250 34.70 2.46 -48.59
C ASN A 250 35.24 1.22 -49.33
N ASN A 251 34.49 0.10 -49.38
CA ASN A 251 34.89 -1.12 -50.09
C ASN A 251 34.14 -1.36 -51.42
N LEU A 252 33.52 -0.30 -51.98
CA LEU A 252 32.89 -0.34 -53.31
C LEU A 252 33.58 0.59 -54.32
N LYS A 253 34.79 1.03 -54.00
CA LYS A 253 35.71 1.65 -54.94
C LYS A 253 37.01 0.87 -54.83
N ASP A 254 37.10 -0.22 -55.56
CA ASP A 254 38.29 -0.76 -56.23
C ASP A 254 37.89 -2.04 -56.97
#